data_AF-A0AB33WJM8-F1
#
_entry.id   AF-A0AB33WJM8-F1
#
_cell.length_a   1.000
_cell.length_b   1.000
_cell.length_c   1.000
_cell.angle_alpha   90.00
_cell.angle_beta   90.00
_cell.angle_gamma   90.00
#
_symmetry.space_group_name_H-M   'P 1'
#
loop_
_entity.id
_entity.type
_entity.pdbx_description
1 polymer ?
#
loop_
_entity_poly.entity_id
_entity_poly.type
_entity_poly.pdbx_seq_one_letter_code
_entity_poly.pdbx_strand_id
1 'polypeptide(L)' 'MSGVFISTDEDLENIPEYLKEGIAFEFMGEHVVLSFSDGVSAISNWCDNNAMSDRESILLKCKILKAKFSTED' A
#
# COMPACT_ATOMS: atom_id res chain seq x y z
N MET A 1 -7.80 -13.55 -7.21
CA MET A 1 -8.21 -12.95 -5.92
C MET A 1 -7.72 -11.52 -5.98
N SER A 2 -8.59 -10.54 -5.81
CA SER A 2 -8.16 -9.14 -5.76
C SER A 2 -7.41 -8.89 -4.46
N GLY A 3 -6.11 -8.62 -4.56
CA GLY A 3 -5.22 -8.37 -3.42
C GLY A 3 -4.49 -7.05 -3.58
N VAL A 4 -4.00 -6.53 -2.46
CA VAL A 4 -2.98 -5.47 -2.43
C VAL A 4 -1.67 -6.14 -2.04
N PHE A 5 -0.65 -5.98 -2.87
CA PHE A 5 0.66 -6.58 -2.71
C PHE A 5 1.70 -5.49 -2.46
N ILE A 6 2.68 -5.77 -1.62
CA ILE A 6 3.75 -4.84 -1.27
C ILE A 6 5.06 -5.55 -1.60
N SER A 7 5.92 -4.96 -2.43
CA SER A 7 7.13 -5.65 -2.92
C SER A 7 8.17 -5.96 -1.84
N THR A 8 7.98 -5.41 -0.63
CA THR A 8 8.81 -5.66 0.55
C THR A 8 8.09 -6.51 1.60
N ASP A 9 7.04 -7.23 1.22
CA ASP A 9 6.41 -8.19 2.12
C ASP A 9 7.43 -9.29 2.52
N GLU A 10 7.34 -9.79 3.75
CA GLU A 10 8.22 -10.85 4.24
C GLU A 10 7.86 -12.20 3.59
N ASP A 11 6.61 -12.35 3.16
CA ASP A 11 6.12 -13.53 2.46
C ASP A 11 6.33 -13.41 0.94
N LEU A 12 7.56 -13.67 0.52
CA LEU A 12 7.99 -13.55 -0.89
C LEU A 12 7.22 -14.49 -1.84
N GLU A 13 6.69 -15.61 -1.36
CA GLU A 13 5.93 -16.56 -2.17
C GLU A 13 4.57 -15.98 -2.60
N ASN A 14 4.07 -14.99 -1.87
CA ASN A 14 2.80 -14.30 -2.15
C ASN A 14 2.98 -12.99 -2.93
N ILE A 15 4.21 -12.62 -3.30
CA ILE A 15 4.48 -11.43 -4.13
C ILE A 15 4.39 -11.82 -5.61
N PRO A 16 3.54 -11.15 -6.43
CA PRO A 16 3.45 -11.44 -7.85
C PRO A 16 4.78 -11.16 -8.58
N GLU A 17 5.17 -12.04 -9.51
CA GLU A 17 6.43 -11.90 -10.27
C GLU A 17 6.57 -10.57 -11.03
N TYR A 18 5.45 -9.96 -11.41
CA TYR A 18 5.43 -8.67 -12.11
C TYR A 18 5.75 -7.48 -11.19
N LEU A 19 5.60 -7.63 -9.86
CA LEU A 19 5.83 -6.58 -8.89
C LEU A 19 7.31 -6.55 -8.51
N LYS A 20 8.09 -5.74 -9.23
CA LYS A 20 9.52 -5.53 -8.94
C LYS A 20 9.74 -4.62 -7.74
N GLU A 21 8.97 -3.55 -7.65
CA GLU A 21 9.08 -2.53 -6.61
C GLU A 21 7.74 -1.81 -6.43
N GLY A 22 7.40 -1.46 -5.19
CA GLY A 22 6.24 -0.65 -4.85
C GLY A 22 5.02 -1.46 -4.39
N ILE A 23 3.83 -0.96 -4.72
CA ILE A 23 2.54 -1.53 -4.29
C ILE A 23 1.74 -1.90 -5.53
N ALA A 24 1.21 -3.12 -5.59
CA ALA A 24 0.35 -3.57 -6.68
C ALA A 24 -1.05 -3.93 -6.21
N PHE A 25 -2.04 -3.78 -7.09
CA PHE A 25 -3.39 -4.29 -6.89
C PHE A 25 -4.07 -4.59 -8.23
N GLU A 26 -5.09 -5.44 -8.18
CA GLU A 26 -5.90 -5.79 -9.35
C GLU A 26 -7.10 -4.85 -9.48
N PHE A 27 -7.31 -4.26 -10.66
CA PHE A 27 -8.45 -3.43 -10.98
C PHE A 27 -9.00 -3.76 -12.37
N MET A 28 -10.25 -4.21 -12.44
CA MET A 28 -10.94 -4.55 -13.70
C MET A 28 -10.17 -5.55 -14.59
N GLY A 29 -9.46 -6.50 -13.99
CA GLY A 29 -8.65 -7.49 -14.70
C GLY A 29 -7.26 -7.00 -15.13
N GLU A 30 -6.92 -5.76 -14.81
CA GLU A 30 -5.59 -5.19 -15.02
C GLU A 30 -4.79 -5.16 -13.71
N HIS A 31 -3.46 -5.27 -13.81
CA HIS A 31 -2.56 -5.09 -12.69
C HIS A 31 -2.06 -3.65 -12.65
N VAL A 32 -2.34 -2.95 -11.56
CA VAL A 32 -1.84 -1.60 -11.32
C VAL A 32 -0.65 -1.69 -10.39
N VAL A 33 0.45 -1.03 -10.75
CA VAL A 33 1.65 -0.91 -9.91
C VAL A 33 1.89 0.58 -9.65
N LEU A 34 2.11 0.91 -8.38
CA LEU A 34 2.43 2.25 -7.92
C LEU A 34 3.78 2.25 -7.21
N SER A 35 4.46 3.39 -7.23
CA SER A 35 5.59 3.64 -6.33
C SER A 35 5.13 3.50 -4.87
N PHE A 36 6.06 3.28 -3.94
CA PHE A 36 5.70 3.28 -2.52
C PHE A 36 5.13 4.63 -2.10
N SER A 37 5.75 5.72 -2.54
CA SER A 37 5.26 7.08 -2.25
C SER A 37 3.79 7.29 -2.68
N ASP A 38 3.44 6.93 -3.92
CA ASP A 38 2.09 7.11 -4.45
C ASP A 38 1.09 6.17 -3.77
N GLY A 39 1.44 4.90 -3.61
CA GLY A 39 0.57 3.90 -3.00
C GLY A 39 0.29 4.22 -1.52
N VAL A 40 1.31 4.61 -0.76
CA VAL A 40 1.17 5.02 0.64
C VAL A 40 0.35 6.29 0.77
N SER A 41 0.55 7.25 -0.13
CA SER A 41 -0.24 8.49 -0.17
C SER A 41 -1.72 8.19 -0.44
N ALA A 42 -2.02 7.33 -1.41
CA ALA A 42 -3.38 6.92 -1.76
C ALA A 42 -4.08 6.17 -0.60
N ILE A 43 -3.43 5.14 -0.05
CA ILE A 43 -3.97 4.35 1.07
C ILE A 43 -4.22 5.25 2.28
N SER A 44 -3.26 6.10 2.63
CA SER A 44 -3.40 6.97 3.79
C SER A 44 -4.51 7.98 3.60
N ASN A 45 -4.63 8.61 2.43
CA ASN A 45 -5.72 9.53 2.13
C ASN A 45 -7.07 8.83 2.20
N TRP A 46 -7.17 7.59 1.72
CA TRP A 46 -8.39 6.82 1.86
C TRP A 46 -8.74 6.55 3.33
N CYS A 47 -7.78 6.10 4.14
CA CYS A 47 -7.97 5.86 5.57
C CYS A 47 -8.35 7.14 6.34
N ASP A 48 -7.69 8.27 6.04
CA ASP A 48 -7.98 9.57 6.64
C ASP A 48 -9.48 9.93 6.48
N ASN A 49 -10.06 9.63 5.32
CA ASN A 49 -11.46 9.97 5.00
C ASN A 49 -12.48 8.88 5.35
N ASN A 50 -12.09 7.61 5.41
CA ASN A 50 -13.04 6.48 5.47
C ASN A 50 -12.87 5.54 6.67
N ALA A 51 -11.81 5.67 7.49
CA ALA A 51 -11.64 4.80 8.65
C ALA A 51 -12.68 5.11 9.74
N MET A 52 -13.63 4.19 9.93
CA MET A 52 -14.74 4.30 10.89
C MET A 52 -14.51 3.52 12.19
N SER A 53 -13.86 2.36 12.12
CA SER A 53 -13.53 1.50 13.27
C SER A 53 -12.03 1.53 13.55
N ASP A 54 -11.65 1.57 14.83
CA ASP A 54 -10.24 1.62 15.25
C ASP A 54 -9.44 2.76 14.58
N ARG A 55 -10.11 3.90 14.37
CA ARG A 55 -9.59 5.02 13.57
C ARG A 55 -8.22 5.48 14.04
N GLU A 56 -8.04 5.71 15.35
CA GLU A 56 -6.76 6.22 15.87
C GLU A 56 -5.58 5.28 15.59
N SER A 57 -5.77 3.98 15.79
CA SER A 57 -4.79 2.93 15.48
C SER A 57 -4.50 2.86 13.97
N ILE A 58 -5.53 2.92 13.12
CA ILE A 58 -5.36 2.96 11.66
C ILE A 58 -4.56 4.21 11.25
N LEU A 59 -4.92 5.39 11.75
CA LEU A 59 -4.22 6.63 11.43
C LEU A 59 -2.78 6.62 11.94
N LEU A 60 -2.51 6.01 13.10
CA LEU A 60 -1.16 5.81 13.60
C LEU A 60 -0.35 4.91 12.65
N LYS A 61 -0.92 3.80 12.19
CA LYS A 61 -0.29 2.91 11.21
C LYS A 61 -0.03 3.62 9.88
N CYS A 62 -0.96 4.44 9.39
CA CYS A 62 -0.76 5.25 8.19
C CYS A 62 0.37 6.28 8.36
N LYS A 63 0.52 6.89 9.55
CA LYS A 63 1.65 7.79 9.83
C LYS A 63 2.99 7.06 9.81
N ILE A 64 3.05 5.87 10.40
CA ILE A 64 4.25 5.02 10.37
C ILE A 64 4.59 4.62 8.93
N LEU A 65 3.59 4.22 8.16
CA LEU A 65 3.73 3.85 6.76
C LEU A 65 4.26 5.02 5.92
N LYS A 66 3.67 6.21 6.06
CA LYS A 66 4.16 7.46 5.45
C LYS A 66 5.62 7.70 5.82
N ALA A 67 5.95 7.72 7.11
CA ALA A 67 7.32 7.96 7.56
C ALA A 67 8.35 6.99 6.97
N LYS A 68 7.98 5.72 6.75
CA LYS A 68 8.85 4.70 6.15
C LYS A 68 9.14 4.96 4.67
N PHE A 69 8.17 5.51 3.93
CA PHE A 69 8.22 5.61 2.46
C PHE A 69 8.16 7.06 1.95
N SER A 70 8.27 8.06 2.82
CA SER A 70 8.30 9.49 2.46
C SER A 70 9.68 9.99 1.98
N THR A 71 10.67 9.10 1.83
CA THR A 71 12.06 9.45 1.48
C THR A 71 12.55 8.79 0.19
N GLU A 72 11.67 8.60 -0.78
CA GLU A 72 12.10 8.27 -2.14
C GLU A 72 12.38 9.60 -2.88
N ASP A 73 13.65 10.00 -2.88
CA ASP A 73 14.23 11.01 -3.79
C ASP A 73 14.57 10.37 -5.15
#